data_AF-A0A522U0D9-F1
#
_entry.id   AF-A0A522U0D9-F1
#
_cell.length_a   1.000
_cell.length_b   1.000
_cell.length_c   1.000
_cell.angle_alpha   90.00
_cell.angle_beta   90.00
_cell.angle_gamma   90.00
#
_symmetry.space_group_name_H-M   'P 1'
#
loop_
_entity.id
_entity.type
_entity.pdbx_description
1 polymer ?
#
loop_
_entity_poly.entity_id
_entity_poly.type
_entity_poly.pdbx_seq_one_letter_code
_entity_poly.pdbx_strand_id
1 'polypeptide(L)' 'MSSRERVGRAGHEGASKVALVTGAGSGIGRAVALELLAHDYRVALAGRHRETLEQ' A
#
# COMPACT_ATOMS: atom_id res chain seq x y z
N MET A 1 -6.39 -29.46 -20.57
CA MET A 1 -6.93 -29.10 -19.24
C MET A 1 -5.83 -28.34 -18.51
N SER A 2 -5.87 -27.07 -18.11
CA SER A 2 -6.81 -25.94 -18.13
C SER A 2 -5.93 -24.74 -17.70
N SER A 3 -5.27 -24.01 -18.59
CA SER A 3 -5.73 -22.78 -19.26
C SER A 3 -6.75 -21.89 -18.52
N ARG A 4 -6.65 -21.72 -17.18
CA ARG A 4 -7.40 -20.67 -16.49
C ARG A 4 -6.49 -19.74 -15.69
N GLU A 5 -6.57 -18.47 -16.08
CA GLU A 5 -6.35 -17.25 -15.28
C GLU A 5 -4.97 -17.04 -14.66
N ARG A 6 -4.02 -16.56 -15.46
CA ARG A 6 -3.11 -15.50 -14.98
C ARG A 6 -3.47 -14.18 -15.64
N VAL A 7 -4.62 -13.64 -15.25
CA VAL A 7 -4.92 -12.22 -15.50
C VAL A 7 -3.95 -11.41 -14.64
N GLY A 8 -3.00 -10.76 -15.32
CA GLY A 8 -2.29 -9.56 -14.86
C GLY A 8 -1.55 -9.63 -13.52
N ARG A 9 -0.38 -10.27 -13.46
CA ARG A 9 0.61 -9.91 -12.43
C ARG A 9 1.72 -9.07 -13.05
N ALA A 10 1.46 -7.77 -13.20
CA ALA A 10 2.54 -6.80 -13.32
C ALA A 10 3.09 -6.53 -11.91
N GLY A 11 4.38 -6.81 -11.65
CA GLY A 11 5.07 -6.25 -10.48
C GLY A 11 6.20 -7.07 -9.85
N HIS A 12 7.37 -6.98 -10.48
CA HIS A 12 8.74 -6.92 -9.93
C HIS A 12 9.21 -7.96 -8.88
N GLU A 13 9.94 -8.98 -9.32
CA GLU A 13 10.71 -9.91 -8.45
C GLU A 13 12.03 -9.32 -7.93
N GLY A 14 12.04 -8.03 -7.56
CA GLY A 14 13.27 -7.34 -7.13
C GLY A 14 13.14 -5.89 -6.67
N ALA A 15 11.93 -5.30 -6.69
CA ALA A 15 11.69 -3.94 -6.23
C ALA A 15 10.42 -3.93 -5.39
N SER A 16 10.53 -3.35 -4.18
CA SER A 16 9.44 -3.14 -3.24
C SER A 16 8.21 -2.56 -3.95
N LYS A 17 7.07 -3.25 -3.81
CA LYS A 17 5.78 -2.83 -4.33
C LYS A 17 5.42 -1.45 -3.78
N VAL A 18 4.63 -0.67 -4.53
CA VAL A 18 4.23 0.67 -4.12
C VAL A 18 2.73 0.68 -3.84
N ALA A 19 2.31 1.35 -2.76
CA ALA A 19 0.91 1.54 -2.39
C ALA A 19 0.60 3.01 -2.08
N LEU A 20 -0.60 3.46 -2.45
CA LEU A 20 -1.17 4.75 -2.05
C LEU A 20 -2.29 4.48 -1.03
N VAL A 21 -2.21 5.10 0.14
CA VAL A 21 -3.23 4.96 1.19
C VAL A 21 -3.89 6.30 1.44
N THR A 22 -5.19 6.39 1.21
CA THR A 22 -6.01 7.56 1.55
C THR A 22 -6.58 7.43 2.96
N GLY A 23 -6.79 8.56 3.65
CA GLY A 23 -7.18 8.53 5.06
C GLY A 23 -6.08 7.97 5.97
N ALA A 24 -4.82 8.06 5.56
CA ALA A 24 -3.68 7.43 6.23
C ALA A 24 -3.33 8.01 7.62
N GLY A 25 -3.90 9.17 7.98
CA GLY A 25 -3.59 9.85 9.23
C GLY A 25 -4.25 9.25 10.48
N SER A 26 -5.29 8.40 10.33
CA SER A 26 -5.98 7.80 11.49
C SER A 26 -6.74 6.53 11.14
N GLY A 27 -7.24 5.84 12.18
CA GLY A 27 -8.14 4.69 12.05
C GLY A 27 -7.60 3.57 11.15
N ILE A 28 -8.47 3.04 10.30
CA ILE A 28 -8.16 1.91 9.40
C ILE A 28 -7.07 2.28 8.39
N GLY A 29 -7.11 3.50 7.84
CA GLY A 29 -6.10 3.94 6.87
C GLY A 29 -4.69 3.91 7.46
N ARG A 30 -4.53 4.38 8.71
CA ARG A 30 -3.23 4.30 9.41
C ARG A 30 -2.80 2.85 9.65
N ALA A 31 -3.72 2.00 10.13
CA ALA A 31 -3.42 0.59 10.37
C ALA A 31 -2.97 -0.14 9.09
N VAL A 32 -3.66 0.11 7.97
CA VAL A 32 -3.31 -0.46 6.66
C VAL A 32 -1.97 0.06 6.16
N ALA A 33 -1.68 1.35 6.31
CA ALA A 33 -0.38 1.90 5.93
C ALA A 33 0.78 1.25 6.68
N LEU A 34 0.62 1.04 8.00
CA LEU A 34 1.60 0.37 8.84
C LEU A 34 1.79 -1.09 8.43
N GLU A 35 0.71 -1.82 8.18
CA GLU A 35 0.78 -3.21 7.73
C GLU A 35 1.49 -3.30 6.36
N LEU A 36 1.14 -2.44 5.40
CA LEU A 36 1.81 -2.42 4.09
C LEU A 36 3.32 -2.16 4.22
N LEU A 37 3.73 -1.22 5.08
CA LEU A 37 5.15 -0.99 5.38
C LEU A 37 5.82 -2.23 5.97
N ALA A 38 5.14 -2.98 6.84
CA ALA A 38 5.64 -4.23 7.41
C ALA A 38 5.81 -5.36 6.36
N HIS A 39 5.08 -5.30 5.24
CA HIS A 39 5.20 -6.23 4.10
C HIS A 39 6.09 -5.69 2.97
N ASP A 40 7.07 -4.84 3.29
CA ASP A 40 8.05 -4.26 2.35
C ASP A 40 7.44 -3.45 1.20
N TYR A 41 6.27 -2.84 1.41
CA TYR A 41 5.75 -1.84 0.49
C TYR A 41 6.40 -0.49 0.74
N ARG A 42 6.62 0.25 -0.34
CA ARG A 42 6.81 1.70 -0.29
C ARG A 42 5.43 2.34 -0.30
N VAL A 43 5.10 3.10 0.75
CA VAL A 43 3.75 3.63 0.93
C VAL A 43 3.73 5.15 0.80
N ALA A 44 2.85 5.67 -0.05
CA ALA A 44 2.50 7.08 -0.12
C ALA A 44 1.26 7.33 0.75
N LEU A 45 1.37 8.25 1.71
CA LEU A 45 0.29 8.61 2.63
C LEU A 45 -0.48 9.81 2.09
N ALA A 46 -1.81 9.70 1.98
CA ALA A 46 -2.68 10.77 1.53
C ALA A 46 -3.78 11.06 2.55
N GLY A 47 -3.95 12.35 2.88
CA GLY A 47 -4.91 12.82 3.86
C GLY A 47 -5.02 14.35 3.84
N ARG A 48 -6.06 14.87 4.49
CA ARG A 48 -6.35 16.32 4.52
C ARG A 48 -5.51 17.09 5.53
N HIS A 49 -5.13 16.44 6.63
CA HIS A 49 -4.41 17.06 7.74
C HIS A 49 -2.97 16.58 7.76
N ARG A 50 -2.06 17.46 7.34
CA ARG A 50 -0.63 17.19 7.26
C ARG A 50 -0.06 16.68 8.60
N GLU A 51 -0.44 17.31 9.70
CA GLU A 51 -0.01 16.93 11.05
C GLU A 51 -0.25 15.45 11.34
N THR A 52 -1.42 14.91 10.98
CA THR A 52 -1.73 13.48 11.22
C THR A 52 -0.93 12.52 10.35
N LEU A 53 -0.35 12.99 9.24
CA LEU A 53 0.49 12.19 8.34
C LEU A 53 1.97 12.20 8.73
N GLU A 54 2.39 13.17 9.54
CA GLU A 54 3.80 13.39 9.93
C GLU A 54 4.11 12.92 11.37
N GLN A 55 3.13 12.35 12.07
CA GLN A 55 3.26 11.74 13.40
C GLN A 55 3.78 10.31 13.35
#